data_AF-A0A834CNC1-F1
#
_entry.id   AF-A0A834CNC1-F1
#
_cell.length_a   1.000
_cell.length_b   1.000
_cell.length_c   1.000
_cell.angle_alpha   90.00
_cell.angle_beta   90.00
_cell.angle_gamma   90.00
#
_symmetry.space_group_name_H-M   'P 1'
#
loop_
_entity.id
_entity.type
_entity.pdbx_description
1 polymer ?
#
loop_
_entity_poly.entity_id
_entity_poly.type
_entity_poly.pdbx_seq_one_letter_code
_entity_poly.pdbx_strand_id
1 'polypeptide(L)'
;MESSQGHLTEGQVFKILQDKLNSKPCRNQGFVLDGLPETFSQASMLFSTEDTESRDSDVESRAPGYNKIITPDYVFSLEASDDFLTERVRDLPQGGAEEAQLEQDELLSRLSRYRRLQEAEETVLDFFDFREIHSEHIELSADDPEYVGVVKRITEVVGLPKNYSRSFEEHKEGDPLKKEAERRQVLAAERRRRKEAALAEMAAQHEAWHRGMQEVQRQEKERLEAAALPLRIYLMEFVVPTITEAMTQCCALKPDDPVDFLAEFLLKNEEE
;
A
#
# COMPACT_ATOMS: atom_id res chain seq x y z
N MET A 1 21.32 5.69 39.89
CA MET A 1 21.11 5.06 38.58
C MET A 1 21.16 6.17 37.57
N GLU A 2 22.32 6.33 36.94
CA GLU A 2 22.63 7.50 36.12
C GLU A 2 21.71 7.56 34.90
N SER A 3 21.09 8.71 34.73
CA SER A 3 20.20 9.03 33.62
C SER A 3 21.02 9.16 32.34
N SER A 4 21.12 8.08 31.56
CA SER A 4 21.67 8.12 30.21
C SER A 4 20.79 9.06 29.37
N GLN A 5 21.34 10.23 28.97
CA GLN A 5 20.68 11.26 28.17
C GLN A 5 20.44 10.79 26.73
N GLY A 6 19.65 9.73 26.52
CA GLY A 6 19.32 9.19 25.19
C GLY A 6 20.49 8.52 24.45
N HIS A 7 21.69 8.45 25.03
CA HIS A 7 22.83 7.73 24.47
C HIS A 7 22.85 6.27 24.95
N LEU A 8 22.96 5.33 23.99
CA LEU A 8 23.12 3.91 24.27
C LEU A 8 24.51 3.62 24.84
N THR A 9 24.58 2.78 25.87
CA THR A 9 25.87 2.28 26.37
C THR A 9 26.43 1.20 25.44
N GLU A 10 27.75 0.99 25.43
CA GLU A 10 28.39 -0.02 24.55
C GLU A 10 27.78 -1.42 24.73
N GLY A 11 27.51 -1.83 25.98
CA GLY A 11 26.84 -3.10 26.26
C GLY A 11 25.41 -3.19 25.70
N GLN A 12 24.67 -2.09 25.67
CA GLN A 12 23.34 -2.05 25.03
C GLN A 12 23.45 -2.16 23.51
N VAL A 13 24.45 -1.50 22.90
CA VAL A 13 24.72 -1.59 21.46
C VAL A 13 25.08 -3.02 21.06
N PHE A 14 25.98 -3.68 21.80
CA PHE A 14 26.35 -5.06 21.52
C PHE A 14 25.19 -6.02 21.67
N LYS A 15 24.32 -5.82 22.66
CA LYS A 15 23.11 -6.64 22.80
C LYS A 15 22.15 -6.48 21.62
N ILE A 16 21.89 -5.24 21.18
CA ILE A 16 21.06 -4.97 19.99
C ILE A 16 21.68 -5.62 18.75
N LEU A 17 23.00 -5.54 18.60
CA LEU A 17 23.72 -6.14 17.49
C LEU A 17 23.64 -7.67 17.52
N GLN A 18 23.82 -8.31 18.68
CA GLN A 18 23.64 -9.74 18.86
C GLN A 18 22.21 -10.19 18.52
N ASP A 19 21.19 -9.47 18.98
CA ASP A 19 19.79 -9.75 18.65
C ASP A 19 19.54 -9.65 17.14
N LYS A 20 20.14 -8.63 16.50
CA LYS A 20 20.03 -8.44 15.05
C LYS A 20 20.74 -9.55 14.27
N LEU A 21 21.95 -9.93 14.66
CA LEU A 21 22.71 -11.03 14.04
C LEU A 21 22.00 -12.38 14.21
N ASN A 22 21.32 -12.59 15.33
CA ASN A 22 20.49 -13.78 15.57
C ASN A 22 19.16 -13.78 14.81
N SER A 23 18.77 -12.67 14.17
CA SER A 23 17.52 -12.59 13.41
C SER A 23 17.54 -13.49 12.16
N LYS A 24 16.36 -13.96 11.74
CA LYS A 24 16.22 -14.85 10.57
C LYS A 24 16.87 -14.30 9.29
N PRO A 25 16.76 -13.00 8.94
CA PRO A 25 17.43 -12.45 7.77
C PRO A 25 18.95 -12.67 7.79
N CYS A 26 19.62 -12.32 8.89
CA CYS A 26 21.07 -12.45 9.03
C CYS A 26 21.53 -13.91 9.02
N ARG A 27 20.78 -14.80 9.70
CA ARG A 27 21.09 -16.23 9.73
C ARG A 27 20.89 -16.94 8.39
N ASN A 28 19.93 -16.49 7.58
CA ASN A 28 19.59 -17.17 6.33
C ASN A 28 20.31 -16.57 5.11
N GLN A 29 20.60 -15.26 5.13
CA GLN A 29 21.15 -14.51 4.00
C GLN A 29 22.60 -14.08 4.21
N GLY A 30 23.14 -14.28 5.42
CA GLY A 30 24.42 -13.72 5.82
C GLY A 30 24.31 -12.26 6.25
N PHE A 31 25.44 -11.68 6.64
CA PHE A 31 25.55 -10.30 7.09
C PHE A 31 26.94 -9.77 6.77
N VAL A 32 27.07 -8.45 6.70
CA VAL A 32 28.35 -7.74 6.64
C VAL A 32 28.37 -6.80 7.84
N LEU A 33 29.41 -6.91 8.66
CA LEU A 33 29.66 -5.99 9.76
C LEU A 33 30.67 -4.95 9.31
N ASP A 34 30.32 -3.67 9.48
CA ASP A 34 31.17 -2.52 9.22
C ASP A 34 31.15 -1.59 10.43
N GLY A 35 32.33 -1.09 10.82
CA GLY A 35 32.53 -0.16 11.93
C GLY A 35 32.62 -0.77 13.35
N LEU A 36 32.14 -2.00 13.58
CA LEU A 36 32.25 -2.70 14.87
C LEU A 36 32.58 -4.18 14.67
N PRO A 37 33.38 -4.81 15.55
CA PRO A 37 34.08 -4.25 16.73
C PRO A 37 35.39 -3.50 16.38
N GLU A 38 35.78 -2.50 17.19
CA GLU A 38 37.03 -1.73 17.00
C GLU A 38 38.21 -2.23 17.86
N THR A 39 37.96 -3.01 18.93
CA THR A 39 39.00 -3.53 19.83
C THR A 39 38.82 -5.01 20.15
N PHE A 40 39.89 -5.67 20.58
CA PHE A 40 39.85 -7.06 21.03
C PHE A 40 38.79 -7.30 22.12
N SER A 41 38.70 -6.39 23.09
CA SER A 41 37.71 -6.47 24.17
C SER A 41 36.27 -6.37 23.65
N GLN A 42 36.02 -5.48 22.69
CA GLN A 42 34.70 -5.35 22.07
C GLN A 42 34.32 -6.60 21.26
N ALA A 43 35.27 -7.15 20.50
CA ALA A 43 35.05 -8.40 19.78
C ALA A 43 34.75 -9.56 20.75
N SER A 44 35.46 -9.61 21.87
CA SER A 44 35.18 -10.58 22.93
C SER A 44 33.78 -10.41 23.49
N MET A 45 33.33 -9.20 23.84
CA MET A 45 31.97 -8.99 24.33
C MET A 45 30.90 -9.36 23.29
N LEU A 46 31.12 -9.01 22.01
CA LEU A 46 30.13 -9.22 20.95
C LEU A 46 29.95 -10.70 20.60
N PHE A 47 31.04 -11.46 20.53
CA PHE A 47 31.03 -12.85 20.05
C PHE A 47 31.15 -13.91 21.15
N SER A 48 31.16 -13.51 22.43
CA SER A 48 31.08 -14.47 23.54
C SER A 48 29.71 -15.14 23.60
N THR A 49 29.68 -16.42 23.97
CA THR A 49 28.42 -17.12 24.26
C THR A 49 27.90 -16.68 25.62
N GLU A 50 26.73 -16.02 25.69
CA GLU A 50 26.00 -15.87 26.95
C GLU A 50 25.42 -17.21 27.45
N ASP A 51 25.31 -18.22 26.57
CA ASP A 51 24.72 -19.54 26.86
C ASP A 51 25.69 -20.54 27.50
N THR A 52 26.24 -20.21 28.67
CA THR A 52 26.78 -21.22 29.61
C THR A 52 25.69 -22.00 30.37
N GLU A 53 24.47 -22.10 29.83
CA GLU A 53 23.37 -22.87 30.48
C GLU A 53 22.57 -23.79 29.54
N SER A 54 22.89 -23.88 28.24
CA SER A 54 22.31 -24.94 27.39
C SER A 54 23.12 -26.23 27.57
N ARG A 55 22.66 -27.05 28.51
CA ARG A 55 23.01 -28.45 28.67
C ARG A 55 22.92 -29.19 27.33
N ASP A 56 24.05 -29.54 26.75
CA ASP A 56 24.33 -30.91 26.34
C ASP A 56 25.83 -31.08 26.07
N SER A 57 26.32 -32.21 26.53
CA SER A 57 27.68 -32.69 26.46
C SER A 57 28.20 -32.76 25.03
N ASP A 58 29.35 -32.16 24.76
CA ASP A 58 30.41 -32.83 24.02
C ASP A 58 31.78 -32.39 24.53
N VAL A 59 32.49 -33.38 25.06
CA VAL A 59 33.88 -33.33 25.48
C VAL A 59 34.73 -33.20 24.20
N GLU A 60 35.81 -32.40 24.25
CA GLU A 60 36.86 -32.24 23.20
C GLU A 60 36.81 -30.99 22.28
N SER A 61 36.73 -29.79 22.84
CA SER A 61 37.26 -28.59 22.16
C SER A 61 37.87 -27.61 23.17
N ARG A 62 39.20 -27.45 23.13
CA ARG A 62 39.99 -26.54 24.00
C ARG A 62 39.86 -25.05 23.65
N ALA A 63 38.91 -24.67 22.80
CA ALA A 63 38.69 -23.27 22.44
C ALA A 63 37.65 -22.64 23.40
N PRO A 64 37.88 -21.42 23.91
CA PRO A 64 36.87 -20.70 24.70
C PRO A 64 35.56 -20.61 23.90
N GLY A 65 34.43 -20.90 24.53
CA GLY A 65 33.12 -20.91 23.89
C GLY A 65 32.81 -19.54 23.25
N TYR A 66 32.61 -19.53 21.93
CA TYR A 66 32.21 -18.35 21.17
C TYR A 66 31.02 -18.70 20.28
N ASN A 67 30.21 -17.69 19.96
CA ASN A 67 28.96 -17.91 19.26
C ASN A 67 29.19 -18.07 17.76
N LYS A 68 29.43 -19.32 17.34
CA LYS A 68 29.62 -19.72 15.93
C LYS A 68 28.49 -19.30 14.98
N ILE A 69 27.31 -18.93 15.50
CA ILE A 69 26.18 -18.52 14.66
C ILE A 69 26.33 -17.06 14.21
N ILE A 70 26.88 -16.20 15.07
CA ILE A 70 27.01 -14.76 14.80
C ILE A 70 28.45 -14.35 14.51
N THR A 71 29.44 -15.21 14.75
CA THR A 71 30.82 -14.98 14.35
C THR A 71 30.93 -15.01 12.82
N PRO A 72 31.55 -13.99 12.18
CA PRO A 72 31.77 -13.96 10.74
C PRO A 72 32.65 -15.13 10.26
N ASP A 73 32.36 -15.66 9.07
CA ASP A 73 33.20 -16.69 8.44
C ASP A 73 34.46 -16.10 7.77
N TYR A 74 34.39 -14.84 7.35
CA TYR A 74 35.46 -14.15 6.63
C TYR A 74 35.72 -12.76 7.22
N VAL A 75 36.99 -12.37 7.25
CA VAL A 75 37.44 -11.04 7.69
C VAL A 75 38.30 -10.44 6.58
N PHE A 76 37.93 -9.26 6.10
CA PHE A 76 38.67 -8.55 5.06
C PHE A 76 39.24 -7.25 5.63
N SER A 77 40.55 -7.08 5.53
CA SER A 77 41.26 -5.86 5.92
C SER A 77 41.63 -5.08 4.66
N LEU A 78 41.03 -3.90 4.48
CA LEU A 78 41.30 -3.04 3.33
C LEU A 78 42.44 -2.07 3.68
N GLU A 79 43.58 -2.22 3.01
CA GLU A 79 44.78 -1.44 3.28
C GLU A 79 44.91 -0.27 2.31
N ALA A 80 45.13 0.92 2.86
CA ALA A 80 45.37 2.13 2.08
C ALA A 80 46.35 3.06 2.82
N SER A 81 47.04 3.90 2.04
CA SER A 81 47.87 4.98 2.59
C SER A 81 47.01 6.15 3.05
N ASP A 82 47.50 6.91 4.04
CA ASP A 82 46.81 8.09 4.54
C ASP A 82 46.69 9.17 3.46
N ASP A 83 47.70 9.29 2.59
CA ASP A 83 47.68 10.20 1.43
C ASP A 83 46.55 9.84 0.45
N PHE A 84 46.38 8.55 0.15
CA PHE A 84 45.29 8.08 -0.71
C PHE A 84 43.91 8.38 -0.11
N LEU A 85 43.74 8.13 1.19
CA LEU A 85 42.48 8.36 1.88
C LEU A 85 42.14 9.86 1.96
N THR A 86 43.14 10.71 2.19
CA THR A 86 42.95 12.16 2.23
C THR A 86 42.67 12.76 0.86
N GLU A 87 43.31 12.27 -0.20
CA GLU A 87 43.01 12.65 -1.59
C GLU A 87 41.60 12.23 -1.99
N ARG A 88 41.19 11.00 -1.66
CA ARG A 88 39.83 10.52 -1.92
C ARG A 88 38.75 11.39 -1.28
N VAL A 89 38.95 11.81 -0.03
CA VAL A 89 38.01 12.69 0.67
C VAL A 89 37.97 14.10 0.08
N ARG A 90 39.10 14.58 -0.48
CA ARG A 90 39.14 15.87 -1.19
C ARG A 90 38.37 15.84 -2.51
N ASP A 91 38.39 14.70 -3.21
CA ASP A 91 37.74 14.52 -4.51
C ASP A 91 36.23 14.22 -4.40
N LEU A 92 35.73 14.02 -3.18
CA LEU A 92 34.30 13.80 -2.93
C LEU A 92 33.50 15.08 -3.19
N PRO A 93 32.39 15.01 -3.97
CA PRO A 93 31.53 16.17 -4.19
C PRO A 93 30.90 16.67 -2.88
N GLN A 94 30.73 18.00 -2.76
CA GLN A 94 30.31 18.68 -1.52
C GLN A 94 29.04 18.09 -0.86
N GLY A 95 28.11 17.54 -1.64
CA GLY A 95 26.90 16.88 -1.11
C GLY A 95 27.14 15.55 -0.37
N GLY A 96 28.24 14.85 -0.65
CA GLY A 96 28.62 13.60 0.05
C GLY A 96 29.52 13.84 1.27
N ALA A 97 30.22 14.97 1.33
CA ALA A 97 31.10 15.31 2.45
C ALA A 97 30.33 15.66 3.72
N GLU A 98 29.19 16.37 3.58
CA GLU A 98 28.30 16.72 4.69
C GLU A 98 27.53 15.50 5.25
N GLU A 99 27.09 14.57 4.40
CA GLU A 99 26.41 13.33 4.83
C GLU A 99 27.35 12.38 5.58
N ALA A 100 28.65 12.38 5.24
CA ALA A 100 29.63 11.47 5.84
C ALA A 100 30.28 12.01 7.13
N GLN A 101 29.95 13.24 7.56
CA GLN A 101 30.61 13.93 8.68
C GLN A 101 32.14 13.95 8.51
N LEU A 102 32.60 14.11 7.27
CA LEU A 102 34.01 14.07 6.91
C LEU A 102 34.58 15.48 6.79
N GLU A 103 34.47 16.25 7.86
CA GLU A 103 35.31 17.46 7.99
C GLU A 103 36.78 17.03 7.99
N GLN A 104 37.65 17.78 7.31
CA GLN A 104 39.04 17.38 7.07
C GLN A 104 39.79 17.05 8.38
N ASP A 105 39.51 17.80 9.46
CA ASP A 105 40.11 17.58 10.78
C ASP A 105 39.54 16.35 11.50
N GLU A 106 38.26 16.02 11.27
CA GLU A 106 37.63 14.83 11.84
C GLU A 106 38.19 13.55 11.23
N LEU A 107 38.42 13.55 9.91
CA LEU A 107 39.06 12.43 9.21
C LEU A 107 40.45 12.15 9.80
N LEU A 108 41.28 13.17 9.98
CA LEU A 108 42.64 13.01 10.53
C LEU A 108 42.61 12.45 11.95
N SER A 109 41.66 12.90 12.78
CA SER A 109 41.44 12.36 14.13
C SER A 109 41.03 10.89 14.11
N ARG A 110 40.10 10.51 13.21
CA ARG A 110 39.66 9.13 13.01
C ARG A 110 40.78 8.22 12.50
N LEU A 111 41.57 8.68 11.52
CA LEU A 111 42.74 7.96 11.01
C LEU A 111 43.77 7.74 12.12
N SER A 112 44.09 8.79 12.88
CA SER A 112 45.02 8.71 14.01
C SER A 112 44.52 7.75 15.10
N ARG A 113 43.21 7.67 15.34
CA ARG A 113 42.61 6.67 16.23
C ARG A 113 42.78 5.26 15.67
N TYR A 114 42.44 5.05 14.39
CA TYR A 114 42.54 3.75 13.73
C TYR A 114 43.97 3.20 13.74
N ARG A 115 44.97 4.01 13.34
CA ARG A 115 46.39 3.61 13.34
C ARG A 115 46.88 3.21 14.74
N ARG A 116 46.51 3.97 15.78
CA ARG A 116 46.84 3.62 17.17
C ARG A 116 46.22 2.29 17.63
N LEU A 117 45.01 1.95 17.16
CA LEU A 117 44.38 0.68 17.49
C LEU A 117 45.04 -0.50 16.77
N GLN A 118 45.60 -0.27 15.58
CA GLN A 118 46.38 -1.28 14.85
C GLN A 118 47.75 -1.52 15.49
N GLU A 119 48.32 -0.52 16.16
CA GLU A 119 49.59 -0.63 16.91
C GLU A 119 49.43 -1.27 18.30
N ALA A 120 48.21 -1.61 18.73
CA ALA A 120 47.96 -2.23 20.02
C ALA A 120 48.57 -3.65 20.11
N GLU A 121 48.91 -4.09 21.33
CA GLU A 121 49.44 -5.44 21.57
C GLU A 121 48.45 -6.55 21.18
N GLU A 122 47.15 -6.27 21.33
CA GLU A 122 46.05 -7.15 20.94
C GLU A 122 45.06 -6.37 20.06
N THR A 123 45.07 -6.67 18.78
CA THR A 123 44.17 -6.07 17.78
C THR A 123 42.87 -6.86 17.63
N VAL A 124 41.90 -6.28 16.93
CA VAL A 124 40.68 -7.00 16.54
C VAL A 124 41.00 -8.17 15.62
N LEU A 125 42.04 -8.08 14.80
CA LEU A 125 42.40 -9.15 13.87
C LEU A 125 42.96 -10.36 14.64
N ASP A 126 43.75 -10.12 15.69
CA ASP A 126 44.26 -11.18 16.57
C ASP A 126 43.13 -12.00 17.19
N PHE A 127 42.01 -11.35 17.55
CA PHE A 127 40.83 -12.04 18.05
C PHE A 127 40.26 -13.08 17.09
N PHE A 128 40.25 -12.78 15.79
CA PHE A 128 39.77 -13.68 14.74
C PHE A 128 40.83 -14.75 14.40
N ASP A 129 42.11 -14.39 14.41
CA ASP A 129 43.21 -15.35 14.21
C ASP A 129 43.24 -16.42 15.30
N PHE A 130 43.00 -16.06 16.57
CA PHE A 130 42.86 -17.05 17.65
C PHE A 130 41.67 -18.01 17.46
N ARG A 131 40.74 -17.71 16.55
CA ARG A 131 39.60 -18.56 16.17
C ARG A 131 39.79 -19.27 14.84
N GLU A 132 41.01 -19.24 14.29
CA GLU A 132 41.33 -19.81 12.98
C GLU A 132 40.59 -19.13 11.82
N ILE A 133 40.13 -17.89 12.01
CA ILE A 133 39.55 -17.05 10.97
C ILE A 133 40.61 -16.04 10.55
N HIS A 134 41.35 -16.38 9.50
CA HIS A 134 42.42 -15.53 8.99
C HIS A 134 41.88 -14.32 8.24
N SER A 135 42.50 -13.17 8.49
CA SER A 135 42.16 -11.94 7.80
C SER A 135 42.80 -11.86 6.41
N GLU A 136 41.99 -11.51 5.42
CA GLU A 136 42.43 -11.29 4.04
C GLU A 136 42.74 -9.82 3.84
N HIS A 137 44.03 -9.51 3.67
CA HIS A 137 44.52 -8.15 3.42
C HIS A 137 44.44 -7.82 1.93
N ILE A 138 43.75 -6.73 1.59
CA ILE A 138 43.56 -6.26 0.22
C ILE A 138 44.01 -4.79 0.13
N GLU A 139 45.10 -4.57 -0.59
CA GLU A 139 45.61 -3.23 -0.89
C GLU A 139 44.69 -2.51 -1.88
N LEU A 140 44.33 -1.26 -1.56
CA LEU A 140 43.58 -0.38 -2.43
C LEU A 140 44.55 0.40 -3.33
N SER A 141 44.39 0.24 -4.65
CA SER A 141 45.14 1.00 -5.65
C SER A 141 44.32 2.14 -6.23
N ALA A 142 44.98 3.25 -6.54
CA ALA A 142 44.39 4.37 -7.28
C ALA A 142 44.07 4.02 -8.75
N ASP A 143 44.64 2.93 -9.28
CA ASP A 143 44.42 2.47 -10.65
C ASP A 143 43.05 1.78 -10.85
N ASP A 144 42.32 1.50 -9.76
CA ASP A 144 41.01 0.84 -9.77
C ASP A 144 39.95 1.67 -9.03
N PRO A 145 39.45 2.76 -9.63
CA PRO A 145 38.47 3.65 -8.98
C PRO A 145 37.12 2.98 -8.73
N GLU A 146 36.81 1.90 -9.45
CA GLU A 146 35.57 1.13 -9.30
C GLU A 146 35.71 -0.09 -8.36
N TYR A 147 36.90 -0.32 -7.80
CA TYR A 147 37.21 -1.44 -6.91
C TYR A 147 36.88 -2.83 -7.51
N VAL A 148 36.96 -2.96 -8.84
CA VAL A 148 36.62 -4.19 -9.57
C VAL A 148 37.54 -5.34 -9.14
N GLY A 149 38.83 -5.06 -8.94
CA GLY A 149 39.80 -6.04 -8.47
C GLY A 149 39.53 -6.49 -7.03
N VAL A 150 39.16 -5.56 -6.16
CA VAL A 150 38.80 -5.83 -4.76
C VAL A 150 37.57 -6.75 -4.71
N VAL A 151 36.50 -6.38 -5.42
CA VAL A 151 35.26 -7.16 -5.47
C VAL A 151 35.51 -8.54 -6.06
N LYS A 152 36.35 -8.65 -7.10
CA LYS A 152 36.71 -9.93 -7.69
C LYS A 152 37.42 -10.84 -6.66
N ARG A 153 38.39 -10.31 -5.91
CA ARG A 153 39.11 -11.09 -4.89
C ARG A 153 38.18 -11.55 -3.75
N ILE A 154 37.28 -10.68 -3.28
CA ILE A 154 36.25 -11.06 -2.30
C ILE A 154 35.34 -12.16 -2.87
N THR A 155 34.93 -12.04 -4.14
CA THR A 155 34.07 -13.01 -4.82
C THR A 155 34.77 -14.37 -5.01
N GLU A 156 36.09 -14.39 -5.19
CA GLU A 156 36.88 -15.63 -5.28
C GLU A 156 36.94 -16.37 -3.92
N VAL A 157 37.01 -15.63 -2.82
CA VAL A 157 37.06 -16.19 -1.45
C VAL A 157 35.68 -16.61 -0.94
N VAL A 158 34.69 -15.73 -1.03
CA VAL A 158 33.33 -15.93 -0.51
C VAL A 158 32.46 -16.75 -1.49
N GLY A 159 32.78 -16.68 -2.78
CA GLY A 159 31.99 -17.25 -3.86
C GLY A 159 31.07 -16.25 -4.54
N LEU A 160 30.42 -16.70 -5.63
CA LEU A 160 29.54 -15.86 -6.43
C LEU A 160 28.35 -15.33 -5.61
N PRO A 161 27.95 -14.06 -5.79
CA PRO A 161 26.78 -13.49 -5.13
C PRO A 161 25.55 -14.36 -5.38
N LYS A 162 25.03 -14.95 -4.31
CA LYS A 162 23.78 -15.68 -4.35
C LYS A 162 22.67 -14.67 -4.16
N ASN A 163 21.96 -14.35 -5.23
CA ASN A 163 20.71 -13.62 -5.09
C ASN A 163 19.73 -14.52 -4.33
N TYR A 164 19.58 -14.27 -3.04
CA TYR A 164 18.50 -14.81 -2.20
C TYR A 164 17.18 -14.24 -2.70
N SER A 165 16.77 -14.70 -3.87
CA SER A 165 15.42 -14.54 -4.37
C SER A 165 14.50 -15.07 -3.29
N ARG A 166 13.40 -14.36 -2.99
CA ARG A 166 12.31 -14.89 -2.17
C ARG A 166 12.10 -16.37 -2.50
N SER A 167 12.14 -17.23 -1.48
CA SER A 167 12.19 -18.68 -1.61
C SER A 167 11.24 -19.16 -2.72
N PHE A 168 11.68 -20.13 -3.52
CA PHE A 168 10.89 -20.76 -4.59
C PHE A 168 9.51 -21.26 -4.11
N GLU A 169 9.35 -21.47 -2.80
CA GLU A 169 8.09 -21.78 -2.12
C GLU A 169 7.10 -20.60 -2.06
N GLU A 170 7.57 -19.36 -1.84
CA GLU A 170 6.71 -18.16 -1.86
C GLU A 170 6.16 -17.86 -3.26
N HIS A 171 6.78 -18.40 -4.32
CA HIS A 171 6.26 -18.29 -5.69
C HIS A 171 5.10 -19.26 -5.98
N LYS A 172 5.03 -20.42 -5.31
CA LYS A 172 3.91 -21.36 -5.47
C LYS A 172 2.70 -20.92 -4.65
N GLU A 173 2.94 -20.35 -3.47
CA GLU A 173 1.93 -19.63 -2.72
C GLU A 173 1.72 -18.25 -3.34
N GLY A 174 1.08 -18.19 -4.51
CA GLY A 174 0.73 -16.94 -5.15
C GLY A 174 0.21 -15.92 -4.12
N ASP A 175 0.90 -14.78 -4.06
CA ASP A 175 0.75 -13.66 -3.14
C ASP A 175 -0.66 -13.63 -2.49
N PRO A 176 -0.79 -13.87 -1.16
CA PRO A 176 -2.09 -13.96 -0.51
C PRO A 176 -2.92 -12.68 -0.72
N LEU A 177 -2.26 -11.54 -0.88
CA LEU A 177 -2.88 -10.26 -1.22
C LEU A 177 -3.51 -10.25 -2.61
N LYS A 178 -2.88 -10.89 -3.60
CA LYS A 178 -3.44 -11.00 -4.97
C LYS A 178 -4.64 -11.93 -4.99
N LYS A 179 -4.57 -13.09 -4.32
CA LYS A 179 -5.70 -14.02 -4.19
C LYS A 179 -6.87 -13.41 -3.43
N GLU A 180 -6.61 -12.63 -2.38
CA GLU A 180 -7.66 -11.92 -1.66
C GLU A 180 -8.28 -10.78 -2.49
N ALA A 181 -7.45 -10.02 -3.22
CA ALA A 181 -7.92 -8.97 -4.13
C ALA A 181 -8.79 -9.54 -5.25
N GLU A 182 -8.40 -10.67 -5.84
CA GLU A 182 -9.17 -11.36 -6.88
C GLU A 182 -10.52 -11.86 -6.34
N ARG A 183 -10.54 -12.47 -5.14
CA ARG A 183 -11.77 -12.86 -4.45
C ARG A 183 -12.68 -11.66 -4.17
N ARG A 184 -12.13 -10.53 -3.71
CA ARG A 184 -12.88 -9.29 -3.48
C ARG A 184 -13.47 -8.75 -4.79
N GLN A 185 -12.73 -8.80 -5.90
CA GLN A 185 -13.23 -8.36 -7.20
C GLN A 185 -14.35 -9.24 -7.73
N VAL A 186 -14.23 -10.57 -7.61
CA VAL A 186 -15.29 -11.52 -8.00
C VAL A 186 -16.56 -11.28 -7.19
N LEU A 187 -16.44 -11.15 -5.87
CA LEU A 187 -17.59 -10.85 -4.99
C LEU A 187 -18.22 -9.49 -5.29
N ALA A 188 -17.41 -8.47 -5.59
CA ALA A 188 -17.91 -7.14 -5.96
C ALA A 188 -18.65 -7.17 -7.31
N ALA A 189 -18.11 -7.89 -8.30
CA ALA A 189 -18.75 -8.06 -9.60
C ALA A 189 -20.08 -8.83 -9.50
N GLU A 190 -20.13 -9.89 -8.68
CA GLU A 190 -21.37 -10.63 -8.43
C GLU A 190 -22.43 -9.75 -7.74
N ARG A 191 -22.03 -8.98 -6.71
CA ARG A 191 -22.93 -8.02 -6.04
C ARG A 191 -23.46 -6.95 -6.99
N ARG A 192 -22.63 -6.44 -7.90
CA ARG A 192 -23.06 -5.48 -8.92
C ARG A 192 -24.08 -6.11 -9.87
N ARG A 193 -23.81 -7.31 -10.39
CA ARG A 193 -24.76 -8.06 -11.24
C ARG A 193 -26.09 -8.32 -10.55
N ARG A 194 -26.10 -8.72 -9.28
CA ARG A 194 -27.33 -8.91 -8.51
C ARG A 194 -28.12 -7.62 -8.33
N LYS A 195 -27.44 -6.50 -8.05
CA LYS A 195 -28.09 -5.18 -7.92
C LYS A 195 -28.67 -4.70 -9.24
N GLU A 196 -27.92 -4.84 -10.33
CA GLU A 196 -28.38 -4.47 -11.68
C GLU A 196 -29.58 -5.32 -12.12
N ALA A 197 -29.56 -6.63 -11.86
CA ALA A 197 -30.70 -7.51 -12.13
C ALA A 197 -31.94 -7.15 -11.30
N ALA A 198 -31.77 -6.86 -9.99
CA ALA A 198 -32.87 -6.44 -9.14
C ALA A 198 -33.46 -5.09 -9.58
N LEU A 199 -32.62 -4.13 -9.98
CA LEU A 199 -33.08 -2.84 -10.51
C LEU A 199 -33.85 -3.03 -11.83
N ALA A 200 -33.36 -3.90 -12.72
CA ALA A 200 -34.04 -4.21 -13.97
C ALA A 200 -35.40 -4.89 -13.75
N GLU A 201 -35.49 -5.80 -12.77
CA GLU A 201 -36.75 -6.45 -12.40
C GLU A 201 -37.76 -5.43 -11.84
N MET A 202 -37.33 -4.58 -10.91
CA MET A 202 -38.17 -3.51 -10.36
C MET A 202 -38.65 -2.54 -11.44
N ALA A 203 -37.78 -2.18 -12.39
CA ALA A 203 -38.14 -1.34 -13.53
C ALA A 203 -39.19 -2.02 -14.43
N ALA A 204 -39.00 -3.30 -14.76
CA ALA A 204 -39.95 -4.06 -15.56
C ALA A 204 -41.32 -4.21 -14.87
N GLN A 205 -41.34 -4.45 -13.56
CA GLN A 205 -42.57 -4.49 -12.76
C GLN A 205 -43.28 -3.13 -12.77
N HIS A 206 -42.52 -2.04 -12.57
CA HIS A 206 -43.06 -0.68 -12.60
C HIS A 206 -43.64 -0.33 -13.98
N GLU A 207 -42.95 -0.65 -15.07
CA GLU A 207 -43.46 -0.45 -16.43
C GLU A 207 -44.71 -1.28 -16.70
N ALA A 208 -44.75 -2.54 -16.28
CA ALA A 208 -45.93 -3.39 -16.43
C ALA A 208 -47.13 -2.83 -15.64
N TRP A 209 -46.89 -2.35 -14.42
CA TRP A 209 -47.89 -1.66 -13.61
C TRP A 209 -48.41 -0.39 -14.30
N HIS A 210 -47.51 0.46 -14.82
CA HIS A 210 -47.90 1.67 -15.55
C HIS A 210 -48.73 1.37 -16.79
N ARG A 211 -48.35 0.34 -17.56
CA ARG A 211 -49.14 -0.11 -18.72
C ARG A 211 -50.53 -0.57 -18.29
N GLY A 212 -50.63 -1.37 -17.21
CA GLY A 212 -51.91 -1.79 -16.66
C GLY A 212 -52.77 -0.62 -16.18
N MET A 213 -52.16 0.36 -15.52
CA MET A 213 -52.85 1.56 -15.03
C MET A 213 -53.40 2.40 -16.19
N GLN A 214 -52.62 2.60 -17.25
CA GLN A 214 -53.06 3.32 -18.46
C GLN A 214 -54.24 2.63 -19.13
N GLU A 215 -54.20 1.30 -19.20
CA GLU A 215 -55.28 0.51 -19.77
C GLU A 215 -56.57 0.61 -18.93
N VAL A 216 -56.46 0.58 -17.60
CA VAL A 216 -57.61 0.81 -16.70
C VAL A 216 -58.18 2.21 -16.89
N GLN A 217 -57.34 3.25 -16.97
CA GLN A 217 -57.79 4.62 -17.22
C GLN A 217 -58.51 4.75 -18.57
N ARG A 218 -58.00 4.09 -19.61
CA ARG A 218 -58.64 4.05 -20.93
C ARG A 218 -60.02 3.41 -20.86
N GLN A 219 -60.12 2.24 -20.23
CA GLN A 219 -61.39 1.53 -20.04
C GLN A 219 -62.39 2.33 -19.21
N GLU A 220 -61.92 3.02 -18.16
CA GLU A 220 -62.78 3.86 -17.33
C GLU A 220 -63.32 5.05 -18.11
N LYS A 221 -62.48 5.71 -18.92
CA LYS A 221 -62.90 6.79 -19.81
C LYS A 221 -63.93 6.31 -20.82
N GLU A 222 -63.70 5.18 -21.49
CA GLU A 222 -64.65 4.61 -22.45
C GLU A 222 -65.99 4.27 -21.78
N ARG A 223 -65.95 3.73 -20.55
CA ARG A 223 -67.17 3.45 -19.78
C ARG A 223 -67.92 4.73 -19.42
N LEU A 224 -67.22 5.78 -19.02
CA LEU A 224 -67.81 7.09 -18.73
C LEU A 224 -68.41 7.73 -19.99
N GLU A 225 -67.72 7.66 -21.12
CA GLU A 225 -68.21 8.16 -22.40
C GLU A 225 -69.46 7.38 -22.86
N ALA A 226 -69.47 6.05 -22.72
CA ALA A 226 -70.63 5.22 -23.02
C ALA A 226 -71.81 5.52 -22.09
N ALA A 227 -71.56 5.77 -20.80
CA ALA A 227 -72.60 6.17 -19.86
C ALA A 227 -73.13 7.58 -20.13
N ALA A 228 -72.30 8.49 -20.63
CA ALA A 228 -72.68 9.85 -21.03
C ALA A 228 -73.38 9.89 -22.41
N LEU A 229 -73.25 8.85 -23.23
CA LEU A 229 -73.76 8.83 -24.59
C LEU A 229 -75.29 9.01 -24.68
N PRO A 230 -76.13 8.31 -23.90
CA PRO A 230 -77.58 8.52 -23.94
C PRO A 230 -77.97 9.95 -23.55
N LEU A 231 -77.32 10.52 -22.54
CA LEU A 231 -77.55 11.90 -22.13
C LEU A 231 -77.14 12.88 -23.24
N ARG A 232 -75.99 12.66 -23.89
CA ARG A 232 -75.55 13.50 -25.00
C ARG A 232 -76.50 13.42 -26.20
N ILE A 233 -76.99 12.24 -26.53
CA ILE A 233 -78.00 12.05 -27.60
C ILE A 233 -79.27 12.81 -27.24
N TYR A 234 -79.78 12.64 -26.02
CA TYR A 234 -80.97 13.35 -25.55
C TYR A 234 -80.79 14.88 -25.61
N LEU A 235 -79.68 15.40 -25.09
CA LEU A 235 -79.39 16.83 -25.16
C LEU A 235 -79.31 17.31 -26.61
N MET A 236 -78.67 16.55 -27.50
CA MET A 236 -78.51 16.90 -28.91
C MET A 236 -79.82 16.85 -29.71
N GLU A 237 -80.73 15.93 -29.37
CA GLU A 237 -82.02 15.77 -30.06
C GLU A 237 -83.09 16.74 -29.56
N PHE A 238 -83.19 16.96 -28.24
CA PHE A 238 -84.33 17.67 -27.64
C PHE A 238 -83.98 19.07 -27.13
N VAL A 239 -82.78 19.28 -26.60
CA VAL A 239 -82.43 20.52 -25.89
C VAL A 239 -81.65 21.48 -26.79
N VAL A 240 -80.67 20.97 -27.53
CA VAL A 240 -79.78 21.77 -28.38
C VAL A 240 -80.53 22.48 -29.51
N PRO A 241 -81.50 21.87 -30.23
CA PRO A 241 -82.23 22.58 -31.28
C PRO A 241 -82.99 23.80 -30.74
N THR A 242 -83.73 23.62 -29.63
CA THR A 242 -84.51 24.69 -28.98
C THR A 242 -83.61 25.81 -28.46
N ILE A 243 -82.49 25.47 -27.80
CA ILE A 243 -81.52 26.47 -27.34
C ILE A 243 -80.86 27.17 -28.54
N THR A 244 -80.53 26.45 -29.61
CA THR A 244 -79.89 27.05 -30.79
C THR A 244 -80.83 28.01 -31.49
N GLU A 245 -82.12 27.69 -31.60
CA GLU A 245 -83.15 28.59 -32.10
C GLU A 245 -83.30 29.82 -31.20
N ALA A 246 -83.42 29.61 -29.89
CA ALA A 246 -83.50 30.70 -28.91
C ALA A 246 -82.30 31.65 -29.01
N MET A 247 -81.08 31.10 -29.11
CA MET A 247 -79.85 31.87 -29.27
C MET A 247 -79.79 32.60 -30.61
N THR A 248 -80.32 32.00 -31.69
CA THR A 248 -80.39 32.63 -33.01
C THR A 248 -81.36 33.80 -32.99
N GLN A 249 -82.54 33.64 -32.37
CA GLN A 249 -83.54 34.70 -32.21
C GLN A 249 -83.06 35.81 -31.27
N CYS A 250 -82.38 35.46 -30.18
CA CYS A 250 -81.75 36.43 -29.28
C CYS A 250 -80.68 37.26 -30.01
N CYS A 251 -79.83 36.63 -30.83
CA CYS A 251 -78.86 37.33 -31.68
C CYS A 251 -79.52 38.28 -32.69
N ALA A 252 -80.72 37.95 -33.18
CA ALA A 252 -81.46 38.77 -34.15
C ALA A 252 -82.16 39.97 -33.50
N LEU A 253 -82.81 39.75 -32.35
CA LEU A 253 -83.60 40.78 -31.65
C LEU A 253 -82.73 41.71 -30.78
N LYS A 254 -81.56 41.24 -30.33
CA LYS A 254 -80.65 41.96 -29.42
C LYS A 254 -81.39 42.64 -28.25
N PRO A 255 -82.08 41.86 -27.40
CA PRO A 255 -82.76 42.38 -26.23
C PRO A 255 -81.76 43.00 -25.24
N ASP A 256 -82.24 43.93 -24.41
CA ASP A 256 -81.41 44.59 -23.38
C ASP A 256 -80.88 43.60 -22.32
N ASP A 257 -81.64 42.54 -22.02
CA ASP A 257 -81.18 41.39 -21.23
C ASP A 257 -81.30 40.08 -22.04
N PRO A 258 -80.19 39.52 -22.55
CA PRO A 258 -80.20 38.28 -23.32
C PRO A 258 -80.45 37.04 -22.46
N VAL A 259 -80.19 37.08 -21.15
CA VAL A 259 -80.36 35.92 -20.26
C VAL A 259 -81.84 35.75 -19.92
N ASP A 260 -82.51 36.84 -19.54
CA ASP A 260 -83.95 36.82 -19.24
C ASP A 260 -84.76 36.46 -20.49
N PHE A 261 -84.40 37.01 -21.66
CA PHE A 261 -85.04 36.66 -22.93
C PHE A 261 -84.94 35.16 -23.25
N LEU A 262 -83.76 34.55 -23.05
CA LEU A 262 -83.57 33.12 -23.28
C LEU A 262 -84.37 32.27 -22.29
N ALA A 263 -84.43 32.68 -21.01
CA ALA A 263 -85.21 31.98 -20.00
C ALA A 263 -86.72 32.01 -20.32
N GLU A 264 -87.26 33.18 -20.69
CA GLU A 264 -88.65 33.30 -21.14
C GLU A 264 -88.95 32.46 -22.38
N PHE A 265 -88.03 32.45 -23.35
CA PHE A 265 -88.19 31.68 -24.58
C PHE A 265 -88.21 30.17 -24.34
N LEU A 266 -87.36 29.68 -23.42
CA LEU A 266 -87.34 28.27 -23.05
C LEU A 266 -88.60 27.86 -22.28
N LEU A 267 -89.06 28.68 -21.33
CA LEU A 267 -90.30 28.42 -20.58
C LEU A 267 -91.53 28.37 -21.50
N LYS A 268 -91.60 29.22 -22.53
CA LYS A 268 -92.70 29.22 -23.51
C LYS A 268 -92.72 27.96 -24.38
N ASN A 269 -91.55 27.38 -24.70
CA ASN A 269 -91.45 26.16 -25.50
C ASN A 269 -91.62 24.86 -24.68
N GLU A 270 -91.66 24.93 -23.33
CA GLU A 270 -92.00 23.78 -22.48
C GLU A 270 -93.52 23.59 -22.29
N GLU A 271 -94.32 24.62 -22.59
CA GLU A 271 -95.80 24.61 -22.45
C GLU A 271 -96.55 24.10 -23.71
N GLU A 272 -95.86 23.89 -24.84
CA GLU A 272 -96.37 23.28 -26.09
C GLU A 272 -95.88 21.84 -26.30
#